data_AF-A0A383EG18-F1
#
_entry.id   AF-A0A383EG18-F1
#
_cell.length_a   1.000
_cell.length_b   1.000
_cell.length_c   1.000
_cell.angle_alpha   90.00
_cell.angle_beta   90.00
_cell.angle_gamma   90.00
#
_symmetry.space_group_name_H-M   'P 1'
#
loop_
_entity.id
_entity.type
_entity.pdbx_description
1 polymer ?
#
loop_
_entity_poly.entity_id
_entity_poly.type
_entity_poly.pdbx_seq_one_letter_code
_entity_poly.pdbx_strand_id
1 'polypeptide(L)'
;VTSFTDKNPKPQATWLLVLITSTSALALAIITPSLPGIAESFSVTPESAQRVLTVYLLMVGLGQLIFGPVSDRFGRRLTLLA
;
A
#
# COMPACT_ATOMS: atom_id res chain seq x y z
N VAL A 1 -34.38 -20.31 17.23
CA VAL A 1 -34.14 -18.85 17.34
C VAL A 1 -32.62 -18.68 17.47
N THR A 2 -31.80 -18.42 16.45
CA THR A 2 -31.92 -17.90 15.09
C THR A 2 -30.75 -18.45 14.26
N SER A 3 -31.07 -18.85 13.02
CA SER A 3 -30.21 -19.21 11.89
C SER A 3 -28.71 -18.86 11.99
N PHE A 4 -27.85 -19.88 12.09
CA PHE A 4 -26.49 -19.84 11.54
C PHE A 4 -26.62 -19.72 10.02
N THR A 5 -26.83 -18.49 9.55
CA THR A 5 -26.96 -18.21 8.14
C THR A 5 -25.62 -18.52 7.49
N ASP A 6 -25.59 -19.59 6.71
CA ASP A 6 -24.55 -19.93 5.75
C ASP A 6 -24.14 -18.67 4.98
N LYS A 7 -23.04 -18.06 5.40
CA LYS A 7 -22.37 -17.03 4.61
C LYS A 7 -21.55 -17.79 3.59
N ASN A 8 -22.20 -18.23 2.52
CA ASN A 8 -21.56 -18.64 1.28
C ASN A 8 -20.36 -17.69 1.02
N PRO A 9 -19.10 -18.14 1.16
CA PRO A 9 -17.96 -17.26 0.97
C PRO A 9 -17.81 -17.06 -0.53
N LYS A 10 -18.65 -16.18 -1.10
CA LYS A 10 -18.50 -15.81 -2.51
C LYS A 10 -17.06 -15.28 -2.64
N PRO A 11 -16.21 -15.85 -3.51
CA PRO A 11 -14.84 -15.38 -3.72
C PRO A 11 -14.88 -14.05 -4.48
N GLN A 12 -15.41 -13.01 -3.84
CA GLN A 12 -15.64 -11.71 -4.44
C GLN A 12 -14.38 -10.87 -4.26
N ALA A 13 -13.55 -10.88 -5.31
CA ALA A 13 -12.47 -9.93 -5.54
C ALA A 13 -11.31 -9.90 -4.52
N THR A 14 -11.17 -10.88 -3.62
CA THR A 14 -9.98 -10.95 -2.73
C THR A 14 -8.68 -10.99 -3.53
N TRP A 15 -8.65 -11.70 -4.66
CA TRP A 15 -7.51 -11.68 -5.59
C TRP A 15 -7.21 -10.30 -6.16
N LEU A 16 -8.23 -9.51 -6.47
CA LEU A 16 -8.06 -8.14 -6.97
C LEU A 16 -7.41 -7.24 -5.91
N LEU A 17 -7.82 -7.40 -4.65
CA LEU A 17 -7.23 -6.66 -3.52
C LEU A 17 -5.79 -7.05 -3.26
N VAL A 18 -5.48 -8.35 -3.39
CA VAL A 18 -4.10 -8.83 -3.32
C VAL A 18 -3.29 -8.20 -4.43
N LEU A 19 -3.76 -8.21 -5.69
CA LEU A 19 -3.02 -7.59 -6.82
C LEU A 19 -2.77 -6.08 -6.62
N ILE A 20 -3.78 -5.33 -6.21
CA ILE A 20 -3.67 -3.89 -5.97
C ILE A 20 -2.70 -3.60 -4.81
N THR A 21 -2.79 -4.33 -3.71
CA THR A 21 -1.92 -4.13 -2.54
C THR A 21 -0.48 -4.59 -2.82
N SER A 22 -0.31 -5.71 -3.52
CA SER A 22 0.99 -6.24 -3.94
C SER A 22 1.73 -5.31 -4.90
N THR A 23 1.02 -4.49 -5.68
CA THR A 23 1.64 -3.48 -6.56
C THR A 23 2.46 -2.47 -5.76
N SER A 24 1.96 -2.00 -4.61
CA SER A 24 2.74 -1.11 -3.73
C SER A 24 3.96 -1.79 -3.13
N ALA A 25 3.83 -3.05 -2.70
CA ALA A 25 4.95 -3.83 -2.18
C ALA A 25 6.03 -4.09 -3.25
N LEU A 26 5.62 -4.36 -4.49
CA LEU A 26 6.50 -4.58 -5.62
C LEU A 26 7.29 -3.31 -5.99
N ALA A 27 6.64 -2.14 -5.98
CA ALA A 27 7.31 -0.87 -6.21
C ALA A 27 8.45 -0.64 -5.20
N LEU A 28 8.24 -0.96 -3.93
CA LEU A 28 9.26 -0.83 -2.89
C LEU A 28 10.43 -1.81 -3.09
N ALA A 29 10.11 -3.04 -3.51
CA ALA A 29 11.09 -4.07 -3.79
C ALA A 29 12.02 -3.69 -4.95
N ILE A 30 11.53 -2.89 -5.90
CA ILE A 30 12.33 -2.35 -7.03
C ILE A 30 13.09 -1.10 -6.62
N ILE A 31 12.48 -0.22 -5.81
CA ILE A 31 13.11 1.04 -5.34
C ILE A 31 14.34 0.76 -4.47
N THR A 32 14.25 -0.21 -3.54
CA THR A 32 15.33 -0.49 -2.57
C THR A 32 16.70 -0.77 -3.21
N PRO A 33 16.84 -1.66 -4.22
CA PRO A 33 18.12 -1.89 -4.91
C PRO A 33 18.49 -0.80 -5.92
N SER A 34 17.53 0.05 -6.35
CA SER A 34 17.79 1.13 -7.30
C SER A 34 18.19 2.46 -6.63
N LEU A 35 17.98 2.60 -5.31
CA LEU A 35 18.47 3.72 -4.51
C LEU A 35 19.94 4.09 -4.76
N PRO A 36 20.92 3.16 -4.78
CA PRO A 36 22.32 3.51 -5.06
C PRO A 36 22.52 4.11 -6.46
N GLY A 37 21.81 3.63 -7.48
CA GLY A 37 21.87 4.23 -8.83
C GLY A 37 21.21 5.61 -8.90
N ILE A 38 20.15 5.84 -8.11
CA ILE A 38 19.54 7.17 -7.96
C ILE A 38 20.51 8.10 -7.21
N ALA A 39 21.21 7.61 -6.18
CA ALA A 39 22.21 8.39 -5.46
C ALA A 39 23.38 8.81 -6.37
N GLU A 40 23.86 7.89 -7.21
CA GLU A 40 24.92 8.15 -8.18
C GLU A 40 24.49 9.13 -9.27
N SER A 41 23.31 8.92 -9.87
CA SER A 41 22.78 9.79 -10.94
C SER A 41 22.43 11.21 -10.46
N PHE A 42 21.98 11.37 -9.22
CA PHE A 42 21.69 12.68 -8.64
C PHE A 42 22.87 13.27 -7.82
N SER A 43 24.04 12.60 -7.81
CA SER A 43 25.24 13.03 -7.06
C SER A 43 24.96 13.33 -5.58
N VAL A 44 24.09 12.55 -4.95
CA VAL A 44 23.66 12.72 -3.55
C VAL A 44 24.33 11.70 -2.65
N THR A 45 24.63 12.09 -1.41
CA THR A 45 25.23 11.19 -0.42
C THR A 45 24.27 10.03 -0.08
N PRO A 46 24.80 8.84 0.28
CA PRO A 46 23.98 7.69 0.71
C PRO A 46 23.01 8.03 1.84
N GLU A 47 23.43 8.94 2.74
CA GLU A 47 22.62 9.48 3.83
C GLU A 47 21.37 10.23 3.33
N SER A 48 21.50 10.97 2.23
CA SER A 48 20.39 11.68 1.61
C SER A 48 19.39 10.72 0.97
N ALA A 49 19.87 9.64 0.34
CA ALA A 49 19.01 8.58 -0.18
C ALA A 49 18.22 7.85 0.94
N GLN A 50 18.83 7.67 2.11
CA GLN A 50 18.16 7.07 3.27
C GLN A 50 17.05 7.98 3.84
N ARG A 51 17.24 9.31 3.81
CA ARG A 51 16.18 10.27 4.21
C ARG A 51 14.95 10.19 3.30
N VAL A 52 15.13 9.92 2.01
CA VAL A 52 13.99 9.73 1.07
C VAL A 52 13.14 8.54 1.51
N LEU A 53 13.76 7.44 1.92
CA LEU A 53 13.03 6.27 2.43
C LEU A 53 12.29 6.59 3.73
N THR A 54 12.90 7.36 4.64
CA THR A 54 12.24 7.82 5.87
C THR A 54 11.01 8.67 5.56
N VAL A 55 11.13 9.66 4.67
CA VAL A 55 10.02 10.53 4.27
C VAL A 55 8.93 9.74 3.55
N TYR A 56 9.32 8.80 2.68
CA TYR A 56 8.39 7.90 2.00
C TYR A 56 7.57 7.07 3.01
N LEU A 57 8.22 6.42 3.97
CA LEU A 57 7.53 5.61 4.99
C LEU A 57 6.61 6.47 5.87
N LEU A 58 7.03 7.69 6.19
CA LEU A 58 6.24 8.63 6.98
C LEU A 58 4.97 9.05 6.21
N MET A 59 5.11 9.39 4.93
CA MET A 59 3.97 9.72 4.06
C MET A 59 3.04 8.53 3.84
N VAL A 60 3.58 7.32 3.65
CA VAL A 60 2.78 6.10 3.52
C VAL A 60 2.02 5.82 4.82
N GLY A 61 2.66 5.94 5.98
CA GLY A 61 2.02 5.74 7.28
C GLY A 61 0.89 6.75 7.54
N LEU A 62 1.12 8.04 7.21
CA LEU A 62 0.10 9.07 7.27
C LEU A 62 -1.06 8.78 6.30
N GLY A 63 -0.74 8.35 5.09
CA GLY A 63 -1.73 7.90 4.11
C GLY A 63 -2.56 6.74 4.66
N GLN A 64 -1.94 5.70 5.20
CA GLN A 64 -2.62 4.54 5.79
C GLN A 64 -3.52 4.92 6.97
N LEU A 65 -3.12 5.89 7.80
CA LEU A 65 -3.94 6.39 8.90
C LEU A 65 -5.23 7.06 8.42
N ILE A 66 -5.23 7.66 7.23
CA ILE A 66 -6.42 8.25 6.61
C ILE A 66 -7.19 7.19 5.83
N PHE A 67 -6.53 6.47 4.93
CA PHE A 67 -7.14 5.47 4.05
C PHE A 67 -7.72 4.27 4.80
N GLY A 68 -7.16 3.88 5.95
CA GLY A 68 -7.68 2.79 6.80
C GLY A 68 -9.11 3.06 7.30
N PRO A 69 -9.32 4.06 8.17
CA PRO A 69 -10.66 4.40 8.66
C PRO A 69 -11.60 4.89 7.56
N VAL A 70 -11.12 5.53 6.49
CA VAL A 70 -11.94 5.89 5.33
C VAL A 70 -12.42 4.63 4.58
N SER A 71 -11.54 3.64 4.36
CA SER A 71 -11.90 2.35 3.78
C SER A 71 -12.95 1.61 4.61
N ASP A 72 -12.81 1.65 5.94
CA ASP A 72 -13.74 1.00 6.86
C ASP A 72 -15.10 1.72 6.95
N ARG A 73 -15.11 3.05 6.80
CA ARG A 73 -16.33 3.87 6.91
C ARG A 73 -17.14 3.98 5.61
N PHE A 74 -16.49 4.02 4.45
CA PHE A 74 -17.17 4.14 3.14
C PHE A 74 -17.42 2.78 2.46
N GLY A 75 -16.87 1.69 3.01
CA GLY A 75 -16.96 0.35 2.47
C GLY A 75 -15.99 0.13 1.30
N ARG A 76 -15.19 -0.95 1.38
CA ARG A 76 -14.12 -1.38 0.44
C ARG A 76 -14.40 -1.22 -1.06
N ARG A 77 -15.66 -1.12 -1.50
CA ARG A 77 -16.08 -0.99 -2.90
C ARG A 77 -16.14 0.46 -3.39
N LEU A 78 -16.42 1.43 -2.52
CA LEU A 78 -16.41 2.86 -2.89
C LEU A 78 -14.99 3.41 -3.02
N THR A 79 -14.07 3.01 -2.14
CA THR A 79 -12.66 3.47 -2.16
C THR A 79 -11.86 2.98 -3.37
N LEU A 80 -12.31 1.91 -4.04
CA LEU A 80 -11.66 1.38 -5.24
C LEU A 80 -12.19 1.99 -6.55
N LEU A 81 -13.34 2.65 -6.52
CA LEU A 81 -14.01 3.23 -7.69
C LEU A 81 -14.03 4.76 -7.69
N ALA A 82 -13.71 5.40 -6.56
CA ALA A 82 -13.48 6.84 -6.43
C ALA A 82 -12.03 7.18 -6.80
#